data_AF-A0A3A1XHJ5-F1
#
_entry.id   AF-A0A3A1XHJ5-F1
#
_cell.length_a   1.000
_cell.length_b   1.000
_cell.length_c   1.000
_cell.angle_alpha   90.00
_cell.angle_beta   90.00
_cell.angle_gamma   90.00
#
_symmetry.space_group_name_H-M   'P 1'
#
loop_
_entity.id
_entity.type
_entity.pdbx_description
1 polymer ?
#
loop_
_entity_poly.entity_id
_entity_poly.type
_entity_poly.pdbx_seq_one_letter_code
_entity_poly.pdbx_strand_id
1 'polypeptide(L)'
;VRANTEGVNPKGALIGPGGSRVRAVMENLGQEKIDIVDWSSDPAKFVAAALSPATATQVQVVSEKNQTAVAFIHDAQLSLAIGKEGQNARLAAKLTGWKIGIESAEEHAKKVAAAQAQNAQPASADLNNNASAAE
;
A
#
# COMPACT_ATOMS: atom_id res chain seq x y z
N VAL A 1 -13.82 3.72 9.00
CA VAL A 1 -14.59 3.82 10.26
C VAL A 1 -13.64 3.92 11.44
N ARG A 2 -14.00 4.65 12.49
CA ARG A 2 -13.24 4.74 13.73
C ARG A 2 -14.22 4.78 14.91
N ALA A 3 -13.78 4.32 16.07
CA ALA A 3 -14.56 4.48 17.30
C ALA A 3 -14.27 5.86 17.91
N ASN A 4 -15.28 6.47 18.53
CA ASN A 4 -15.11 7.68 19.34
C ASN A 4 -14.86 7.35 20.83
N THR A 5 -14.95 6.07 21.19
CA THR A 5 -14.76 5.57 22.55
C THR A 5 -13.64 4.54 22.53
N GLU A 6 -12.72 4.64 23.48
CA GLU A 6 -11.63 3.68 23.65
C GLU A 6 -12.16 2.28 23.94
N GLY A 7 -11.44 1.25 23.52
CA GLY A 7 -11.80 -0.16 23.70
C GLY A 7 -12.93 -0.67 22.79
N VAL A 8 -13.57 0.20 21.99
CA VAL A 8 -14.61 -0.22 21.04
C VAL A 8 -13.97 -0.61 19.70
N ASN A 9 -14.30 -1.80 19.19
CA ASN A 9 -13.98 -2.21 17.82
C ASN A 9 -15.08 -1.73 16.85
N PRO A 10 -14.85 -0.65 16.08
CA PRO A 10 -15.89 -0.06 15.23
C PRO A 10 -16.26 -0.97 14.06
N LYS A 11 -15.29 -1.63 13.44
CA LYS A 11 -15.52 -2.54 12.32
C LYS A 11 -16.37 -3.73 12.76
N GLY A 12 -16.03 -4.37 13.88
CA GLY A 12 -16.80 -5.47 14.45
C GLY A 12 -18.24 -5.07 14.80
N ALA A 13 -18.43 -3.88 15.36
CA ALA A 13 -19.75 -3.35 15.68
C ALA A 13 -20.62 -3.14 14.42
N LEU A 14 -20.03 -2.71 13.30
CA LEU A 14 -20.74 -2.50 12.03
C LEU A 14 -21.03 -3.81 11.28
N ILE A 15 -20.12 -4.80 11.36
CA ILE A 15 -20.32 -6.12 10.75
C ILE A 15 -21.43 -6.89 11.49
N GLY A 16 -21.41 -6.85 12.83
CA GLY A 16 -22.33 -7.60 13.68
C GLY A 16 -22.02 -9.11 13.76
N PRO A 17 -22.70 -9.86 14.65
CA PRO A 17 -22.50 -11.29 14.80
C PRO A 17 -22.72 -12.02 13.48
N GLY A 18 -21.73 -12.78 13.04
CA GLY A 18 -21.76 -13.53 11.78
C GLY A 18 -21.94 -12.67 10.51
N GLY A 19 -21.75 -11.35 10.57
CA GLY A 19 -22.00 -10.44 9.44
C GLY A 19 -23.45 -10.01 9.26
N SER A 20 -24.32 -10.28 10.25
CA SER A 20 -25.76 -10.00 10.16
C SER A 20 -26.10 -8.55 9.81
N ARG A 21 -25.40 -7.57 10.39
CA ARG A 21 -25.71 -6.14 10.18
C ARG A 21 -25.33 -5.68 8.79
N VAL A 22 -24.10 -5.98 8.34
CA VAL A 22 -23.66 -5.59 6.99
C VAL A 22 -24.46 -6.32 5.91
N ARG A 23 -24.82 -7.60 6.11
CA ARG A 23 -25.66 -8.36 5.18
C ARG A 23 -27.06 -7.75 5.03
N ALA A 24 -27.69 -7.38 6.14
CA ALA A 24 -28.99 -6.71 6.09
C ALA A 24 -28.92 -5.42 5.24
N VAL A 25 -27.85 -4.62 5.37
CA VAL A 25 -27.68 -3.42 4.53
C VAL A 25 -27.47 -3.79 3.06
N MET A 26 -26.61 -4.77 2.76
CA MET A 26 -26.39 -5.24 1.38
C MET A 26 -27.68 -5.74 0.72
N GLU A 27 -28.54 -6.46 1.44
CA GLU A 27 -29.83 -6.93 0.94
C GLU A 27 -30.78 -5.77 0.59
N ASN A 28 -30.81 -4.71 1.41
CA ASN A 28 -31.61 -3.52 1.14
C ASN A 28 -31.10 -2.69 -0.06
N LEU A 29 -29.82 -2.79 -0.39
CA LEU A 29 -29.19 -2.11 -1.53
C LEU A 29 -29.15 -2.96 -2.81
N GLY A 30 -29.95 -4.03 -2.90
CA GLY A 30 -29.98 -4.88 -4.09
C GLY A 30 -28.70 -5.70 -4.28
N GLN A 31 -28.10 -6.16 -3.18
CA GLN A 31 -26.89 -6.98 -3.15
C GLN A 31 -25.60 -6.28 -3.60
N GLU A 32 -25.56 -4.95 -3.53
CA GLU A 32 -24.31 -4.20 -3.67
C GLU A 32 -23.28 -4.67 -2.62
N LYS A 33 -22.03 -4.85 -3.04
CA LYS A 33 -20.94 -5.26 -2.13
C LYS A 33 -20.48 -4.07 -1.29
N ILE A 34 -20.42 -4.26 0.01
CA ILE A 34 -20.00 -3.23 0.97
C ILE A 34 -18.74 -3.71 1.69
N ASP A 35 -17.70 -2.90 1.61
CA ASP A 35 -16.46 -3.09 2.38
C ASP A 35 -16.38 -2.07 3.52
N ILE A 36 -16.14 -2.57 4.73
CA ILE A 36 -15.94 -1.75 5.93
C ILE A 36 -14.44 -1.59 6.15
N VAL A 37 -13.95 -0.38 5.91
CA VAL A 37 -12.53 -0.04 6.01
C VAL A 37 -12.24 0.72 7.30
N ASP A 38 -11.14 0.42 7.97
CA ASP A 38 -10.70 1.20 9.14
C ASP A 38 -10.14 2.56 8.70
N TRP A 39 -10.57 3.61 9.39
CA TRP A 39 -10.03 4.94 9.16
C TRP A 39 -8.73 5.12 9.94
N SER A 40 -7.78 5.83 9.35
CA SER A 40 -6.52 6.20 9.98
C SER A 40 -6.16 7.64 9.61
N SER A 41 -5.54 8.37 10.54
CA SER A 41 -4.93 9.67 10.28
C SER A 41 -3.60 9.56 9.53
N ASP A 42 -2.90 8.43 9.69
CA ASP A 42 -1.72 8.07 8.91
C ASP A 42 -2.18 7.69 7.48
N PRO A 43 -1.75 8.45 6.44
CA PRO A 43 -2.17 8.21 5.07
C PRO A 43 -1.78 6.85 4.52
N ALA A 44 -0.59 6.35 4.85
CA ALA A 44 -0.11 5.07 4.34
C ALA A 44 -0.99 3.93 4.87
N LYS A 45 -1.33 3.97 6.17
CA LYS A 45 -2.25 3.01 6.78
C LYS A 45 -3.66 3.13 6.22
N PHE A 46 -4.15 4.35 5.99
CA PHE A 46 -5.50 4.54 5.48
C PHE A 46 -5.65 4.07 4.02
N VAL A 47 -4.67 4.37 3.17
CA VAL A 47 -4.59 3.87 1.79
C VAL A 47 -4.49 2.35 1.76
N ALA A 48 -3.64 1.75 2.59
CA ALA A 48 -3.53 0.30 2.69
C ALA A 48 -4.87 -0.35 3.08
N ALA A 49 -5.56 0.21 4.08
CA ALA A 49 -6.87 -0.28 4.51
C ALA A 49 -7.94 -0.11 3.42
N ALA A 50 -7.90 0.97 2.66
CA ALA A 50 -8.87 1.28 1.60
C ALA A 50 -8.77 0.37 0.37
N LEU A 51 -7.65 -0.32 0.17
CA LEU A 51 -7.46 -1.28 -0.92
C LEU A 51 -8.01 -2.69 -0.61
N SER A 52 -8.49 -2.91 0.62
CA SER A 52 -9.19 -4.14 1.02
C SER A 52 -10.25 -4.49 -0.04
N PRO A 53 -10.32 -5.75 -0.50
CA PRO A 53 -9.72 -6.96 0.08
C PRO A 53 -8.27 -7.24 -0.30
N ALA A 54 -7.66 -6.47 -1.19
CA ALA A 54 -6.24 -6.65 -1.50
C ALA A 54 -5.35 -6.18 -0.35
N THR A 55 -4.24 -6.87 -0.11
CA THR A 55 -3.31 -6.53 0.97
C THR A 55 -2.08 -5.84 0.39
N ALA A 56 -1.88 -4.58 0.76
CA ALA A 56 -0.65 -3.86 0.44
C ALA A 56 0.50 -4.33 1.35
N THR A 57 1.60 -4.71 0.73
CA THR A 57 2.86 -5.05 1.44
C THR A 57 3.50 -3.80 2.03
N GLN A 58 3.42 -2.69 1.30
CA GLN A 58 3.93 -1.39 1.69
C GLN A 58 3.13 -0.31 0.96
N VAL A 59 2.96 0.84 1.60
CA VAL A 59 2.46 2.06 0.95
C VAL A 59 3.49 3.16 1.14
N GLN A 60 3.95 3.72 0.04
CA GLN A 60 4.87 4.85 0.03
C GLN A 60 4.11 6.13 -0.29
N VAL A 61 4.21 7.12 0.61
CA VAL A 61 3.73 8.47 0.35
C VAL A 61 4.75 9.16 -0.55
N VAL A 62 4.34 9.45 -1.80
CA VAL A 62 5.20 10.11 -2.79
C VAL A 62 5.16 11.63 -2.59
N SER A 63 4.00 12.17 -2.25
CA SER A 63 3.83 13.60 -1.99
C SER A 63 2.63 13.84 -1.09
N GLU A 64 2.87 14.38 0.10
CA GLU A 64 1.78 14.80 0.99
C GLU A 64 1.01 15.99 0.42
N LYS A 65 1.73 16.98 -0.15
CA LYS A 65 1.12 18.17 -0.76
C LYS A 65 0.13 17.83 -1.87
N ASN A 66 0.50 16.88 -2.73
CA ASN A 66 -0.34 16.46 -3.86
C ASN A 66 -1.26 15.28 -3.51
N GLN A 67 -1.20 14.78 -2.26
CA GLN A 67 -1.91 13.60 -1.79
C GLN A 67 -1.70 12.40 -2.72
N THR A 68 -0.44 12.12 -3.05
CA THR A 68 -0.05 11.00 -3.93
C THR A 68 0.65 9.92 -3.13
N ALA A 69 0.20 8.68 -3.30
CA ALA A 69 0.81 7.49 -2.71
C ALA A 69 0.92 6.36 -3.74
N VAL A 70 1.88 5.46 -3.54
CA VAL A 70 2.03 4.21 -4.31
C VAL A 70 1.90 3.04 -3.34
N ALA A 71 1.00 2.12 -3.64
CA ALA A 71 0.80 0.88 -2.91
C ALA A 71 1.48 -0.26 -3.65
N PHE A 72 2.35 -0.98 -2.94
CA PHE A 72 3.03 -2.17 -3.43
C PHE A 72 2.26 -3.41 -3.01
N ILE A 73 1.86 -4.22 -3.99
CA ILE A 73 0.98 -5.37 -3.79
C ILE A 73 1.62 -6.58 -4.46
N HIS A 74 1.46 -7.75 -3.86
CA HIS A 74 1.89 -8.99 -4.47
C HIS A 74 1.23 -9.21 -5.83
N ASP A 75 1.98 -9.72 -6.81
CA ASP A 75 1.48 -9.97 -8.17
C ASP A 75 0.16 -10.74 -8.21
N ALA A 76 0.02 -11.74 -7.33
CA ALA A 76 -1.19 -12.56 -7.21
C ALA A 76 -2.46 -11.75 -6.85
N GLN A 77 -2.33 -10.57 -6.25
CA GLN A 77 -3.42 -9.71 -5.83
C GLN A 77 -3.53 -8.40 -6.63
N LEU A 78 -2.65 -8.14 -7.61
CA LEU A 78 -2.68 -6.90 -8.41
C LEU A 78 -4.04 -6.69 -9.10
N SER A 79 -4.56 -7.74 -9.72
CA SER A 79 -5.88 -7.68 -10.38
C SER A 79 -7.00 -7.37 -9.38
N LEU A 80 -6.95 -7.97 -8.18
CA LEU A 80 -7.91 -7.72 -7.11
C LEU A 80 -7.84 -6.28 -6.60
N ALA A 81 -6.62 -5.76 -6.42
CA ALA A 81 -6.38 -4.42 -5.93
C ALA A 81 -6.85 -3.34 -6.90
N ILE A 82 -6.62 -3.53 -8.21
CA ILE A 82 -7.14 -2.66 -9.26
C ILE A 82 -8.66 -2.80 -9.31
N GLY A 83 -9.17 -4.03 -9.27
CA GLY A 83 -10.57 -4.36 -9.41
C GLY A 83 -11.06 -4.29 -10.85
N LYS A 84 -12.29 -4.79 -11.09
CA LYS A 84 -12.94 -4.73 -12.41
C LYS A 84 -13.02 -3.27 -12.88
N GLU A 85 -12.49 -2.97 -14.06
CA GLU A 85 -12.43 -1.61 -14.64
C GLU A 85 -11.74 -0.56 -13.72
N GLY A 86 -10.87 -1.01 -12.81
CA GLY A 86 -10.22 -0.13 -11.85
C GLY A 86 -11.13 0.34 -10.71
N GLN A 87 -12.31 -0.29 -10.53
CA GLN A 87 -13.31 0.15 -9.57
C GLN A 87 -12.77 0.19 -8.14
N ASN A 88 -12.01 -0.82 -7.71
CA ASN A 88 -11.49 -0.88 -6.34
C ASN A 88 -10.51 0.27 -6.08
N ALA A 89 -9.52 0.45 -6.97
CA ALA A 89 -8.57 1.55 -6.89
C ALA A 89 -9.26 2.93 -6.92
N ARG A 90 -10.31 3.10 -7.73
CA ARG A 90 -11.09 4.36 -7.80
C ARG A 90 -11.88 4.62 -6.52
N LEU A 91 -12.51 3.60 -5.94
CA LEU A 91 -13.23 3.72 -4.67
C LEU A 91 -12.27 4.04 -3.53
N ALA A 92 -11.10 3.38 -3.48
CA ALA A 92 -10.05 3.66 -2.50
C ALA A 92 -9.53 5.10 -2.61
N ALA A 93 -9.28 5.57 -3.84
CA ALA A 93 -8.84 6.94 -4.10
C ALA A 93 -9.90 7.96 -3.66
N LYS A 94 -11.18 7.70 -3.98
CA LYS A 94 -12.29 8.56 -3.56
C LYS A 94 -12.50 8.57 -2.05
N LEU A 95 -12.37 7.40 -1.40
CA LEU A 95 -12.54 7.25 0.05
C LEU A 95 -11.46 7.98 0.84
N THR A 96 -10.21 7.87 0.38
CA THR A 96 -9.05 8.45 1.07
C THR A 96 -8.81 9.91 0.69
N GLY A 97 -9.22 10.31 -0.52
CA GLY A 97 -8.84 11.58 -1.13
C GLY A 97 -7.44 11.56 -1.76
N TRP A 98 -6.78 10.40 -1.83
CA TRP A 98 -5.42 10.26 -2.35
C TRP A 98 -5.42 9.74 -3.79
N LYS A 99 -4.44 10.21 -4.58
CA LYS A 99 -4.06 9.59 -5.85
C LYS A 99 -3.22 8.35 -5.53
N ILE A 100 -3.76 7.17 -5.85
CA ILE A 100 -3.15 5.89 -5.49
C ILE A 100 -2.61 5.23 -6.77
N GLY A 101 -1.29 5.11 -6.87
CA GLY A 101 -0.63 4.19 -7.78
C GLY A 101 -0.60 2.78 -7.18
N ILE A 102 -0.71 1.76 -8.01
CA ILE A 102 -0.61 0.35 -7.58
C ILE A 102 0.50 -0.30 -8.40
N GLU A 103 1.49 -0.87 -7.72
CA GLU A 103 2.65 -1.50 -8.35
C GLU A 103 2.91 -2.88 -7.75
N SER A 104 3.56 -3.74 -8.54
CA SER A 104 4.07 -5.03 -8.08
C SER A 104 5.16 -4.84 -7.02
N ALA A 105 4.99 -5.48 -5.86
CA ALA A 105 6.01 -5.52 -4.83
C ALA A 105 7.26 -6.27 -5.32
N GLU A 106 7.08 -7.35 -6.07
CA GLU A 106 8.14 -8.19 -6.61
C GLU A 106 8.97 -7.45 -7.66
N GLU A 107 8.33 -6.74 -8.60
CA GLU A 107 9.04 -5.92 -9.58
C GLU A 107 9.77 -4.75 -8.93
N HIS A 108 9.16 -4.10 -7.93
CA HIS A 108 9.79 -3.01 -7.21
C HIS A 108 11.05 -3.50 -6.46
N ALA A 109 10.97 -4.64 -5.78
CA ALA A 109 12.12 -5.24 -5.09
C ALA A 109 13.28 -5.55 -6.05
N LYS A 110 12.98 -6.12 -7.23
CA LYS A 110 13.98 -6.38 -8.28
C LYS A 110 14.66 -5.10 -8.76
N LYS A 111 13.89 -4.03 -9.00
CA LYS A 111 14.42 -2.72 -9.43
C LYS A 111 15.34 -2.11 -8.37
N VAL A 112 14.94 -2.15 -7.10
CA VAL A 112 15.76 -1.63 -5.98
C VAL A 112 17.06 -2.42 -5.85
N ALA A 113 17.01 -3.75 -5.91
CA ALA A 113 18.20 -4.59 -5.82
C ALA A 113 19.19 -4.34 -6.98
N ALA A 114 18.69 -4.21 -8.21
CA ALA A 114 19.52 -3.90 -9.37
C ALA A 114 20.18 -2.52 -9.27
N ALA A 115 19.46 -1.50 -8.80
CA ALA A 115 20.00 -0.15 -8.60
C ALA A 115 21.09 -0.11 -7.50
N GLN A 116 20.93 -0.89 -6.44
CA GLN A 116 21.95 -1.00 -5.38
C GLN A 116 23.22 -1.70 -5.86
N ALA A 117 23.09 -2.74 -6.68
CA ALA A 117 24.24 -3.43 -7.27
C ALA A 117 25.06 -2.53 -8.23
N GLN A 118 24.40 -1.60 -8.92
CA GLN A 118 25.07 -0.64 -9.81
C GLN A 118 25.78 0.52 -9.07
N ASN A 119 25.32 0.87 -7.87
CA ASN A 119 25.95 1.92 -7.05
C ASN A 119 27.07 1.40 -6.13
N ALA A 120 27.24 0.07 -6.01
CA ALA A 120 28.32 -0.56 -5.27
C ALA A 120 29.58 -0.75 -6.14
N GLN A 121 30.18 0.33 -6.63
CA GLN A 121 31.54 0.30 -7.20
C GLN A 121 32.56 0.24 -6.03
N PRO A 122 33.62 -0.61 -6.08
CA PRO A 122 34.51 -0.80 -4.95
C PRO A 122 35.36 0.44 -4.68
N ALA A 123 35.47 0.82 -3.41
CA ALA A 123 36.39 1.85 -2.95
C ALA A 123 37.84 1.47 -3.30
N SER A 124 38.39 2.17 -4.30
CA SER A 124 39.82 2.41 -4.57
C SER A 124 40.79 1.24 -4.35
N ALA A 125 41.07 0.51 -5.42
CA ALA A 125 42.35 -0.16 -5.62
C ALA A 125 43.39 0.89 -6.07
N ASP A 126 43.92 1.69 -5.14
CA ASP A 126 45.05 2.60 -5.40
C ASP A 126 45.84 2.84 -4.12
N LEU A 127 46.66 1.86 -3.70
CA LEU A 127 47.80 2.13 -2.83
C LEU A 127 49.05 1.37 -3.30
N ASN A 128 49.93 2.15 -3.93
CA ASN A 128 51.39 2.11 -3.81
C ASN A 128 52.20 1.13 -4.68
N ASN A 129 52.40 1.50 -5.95
CA ASN A 129 53.62 1.22 -6.69
C ASN A 129 54.42 2.52 -6.85
N ASN A 130 55.22 2.91 -5.85
CA ASN A 130 56.43 3.69 -6.10
C ASN A 130 57.38 3.65 -4.89
N ALA A 131 58.33 2.71 -4.95
CA ALA A 131 59.58 2.78 -4.19
C ALA A 131 60.65 1.99 -4.96
N SER A 132 61.04 2.52 -6.12
CA SER A 132 62.23 2.11 -6.86
C SER A 132 62.81 3.36 -7.50
N ALA A 133 63.82 3.94 -6.84
CA ALA A 133 64.91 4.77 -7.36
C ALA A 133 65.26 5.92 -6.40
N ALA A 134 66.32 5.75 -5.60
CA ALA A 134 67.36 6.74 -5.37
C ALA A 134 68.42 6.15 -4.41
N GLU A 135 69.63 6.02 -4.95
CA GLU A 135 70.97 6.15 -4.35
C GLU A 135 71.32 5.47 -3.02
#